data_AF-A0A9E0HZD8-F1
#
_entry.id   AF-A0A9E0HZD8-F1
#
_cell.length_a   1.000
_cell.length_b   1.000
_cell.length_c   1.000
_cell.angle_alpha   90.00
_cell.angle_beta   90.00
_cell.angle_gamma   90.00
#
_symmetry.space_group_name_H-M   'P 1'
#
loop_
_entity.id
_entity.type
_entity.pdbx_description
1 polymer ?
#
loop_
_entity_poly.entity_id
_entity_poly.type
_entity_poly.pdbx_seq_one_letter_code
_entity_poly.pdbx_strand_id
1 'polypeptide(L)'
;MKYKKRQCIRLGGAAFYILAYAVFPAFAQDILGPADASRIQQLGRPVIPDRPPAKFVVPEGQSSSVTIPDSAKQVKFTLSQIRLEGASNFTESELGAIYQPYLNHEITLDIIWRIAGQITERYQNAGYFLSRAYVPAQEIDGGVVTIKVVEGYIGEVNVEDATLMEHLFVRQLIARIKDKKPLSAYDLESFMLQMNNLPGFEFRAFVEPLKGVEDGVTRLSLHPQKETGNGLVSFDNFGSRFLGPHQATLTYQDSFLPLQETTLSGLTSIPTDEIKYLSLLHVVPIYPDWTIELSGSYSTSAPGASLRPNDIKGNSRYIGLNINWKPIRQRQENL
;
A
#
# COMPACT_ATOMS: atom_id res chain seq x y z
N MET A 1 -68.13 57.84 18.17
CA MET A 1 -67.64 59.15 17.69
C MET A 1 -66.56 59.65 18.66
N LYS A 2 -65.43 60.17 18.13
CA LYS A 2 -64.19 60.66 18.80
C LYS A 2 -63.06 59.66 19.14
N TYR A 3 -62.30 59.33 18.08
CA TYR A 3 -60.83 59.40 17.92
C TYR A 3 -59.90 59.48 19.15
N LYS A 4 -58.88 58.60 19.17
CA LYS A 4 -57.47 59.04 19.28
C LYS A 4 -56.49 58.03 18.67
N LYS A 5 -55.80 58.46 17.62
CA LYS A 5 -54.63 57.84 16.97
C LYS A 5 -53.48 57.70 17.98
N ARG A 6 -52.73 56.60 17.91
CA ARG A 6 -51.29 56.58 18.21
C ARG A 6 -50.55 55.86 17.08
N GLN A 7 -49.48 56.51 16.66
CA GLN A 7 -48.58 56.18 15.54
C GLN A 7 -47.37 55.39 16.02
N CYS A 8 -46.78 54.67 15.05
CA CYS A 8 -45.39 54.20 14.95
C CYS A 8 -45.00 53.05 15.90
N ILE A 9 -44.28 52.00 15.47
CA ILE A 9 -43.09 52.01 14.61
C ILE A 9 -43.12 50.80 13.66
N ARG A 10 -42.85 51.03 12.36
CA ARG A 10 -42.53 49.99 11.37
C ARG A 10 -41.07 49.59 11.53
N LEU A 11 -40.77 48.31 11.79
CA LEU A 11 -39.49 47.73 11.40
C LEU A 11 -39.64 47.17 9.98
N GLY A 12 -38.92 47.76 9.03
CA GLY A 12 -38.75 47.20 7.70
C GLY A 12 -37.79 46.03 7.74
N GLY A 13 -38.30 44.81 7.65
CA GLY A 13 -37.51 43.64 7.29
C GLY A 13 -37.38 43.59 5.77
N ALA A 14 -36.19 43.92 5.26
CA ALA A 14 -35.85 43.69 3.86
C ALA A 14 -35.74 42.16 3.65
N ALA A 15 -36.75 41.57 3.01
CA ALA A 15 -36.69 40.20 2.52
C ALA A 15 -35.77 40.17 1.29
N PHE A 16 -34.51 39.78 1.47
CA PHE A 16 -33.61 39.42 0.39
C PHE A 16 -34.11 38.09 -0.20
N TYR A 17 -34.87 38.15 -1.29
CA TYR A 17 -35.08 36.99 -2.14
C TYR A 17 -33.77 36.68 -2.85
N ILE A 18 -33.00 35.73 -2.32
CA ILE A 18 -31.92 35.09 -3.09
C ILE A 18 -32.62 34.18 -4.10
N LEU A 19 -32.78 34.71 -5.32
CA LEU A 19 -33.17 33.92 -6.48
C LEU A 19 -32.01 32.99 -6.80
N ALA A 20 -32.02 31.79 -6.21
CA ALA A 20 -31.07 30.74 -6.54
C ALA A 20 -31.35 30.27 -7.98
N TYR A 21 -30.64 30.84 -8.95
CA TYR A 21 -30.49 30.22 -10.26
C TYR A 21 -29.72 28.91 -10.07
N ALA A 22 -30.45 27.82 -9.91
CA ALA A 22 -29.90 26.49 -10.12
C ALA A 22 -29.61 26.35 -11.61
N VAL A 23 -28.43 26.80 -12.03
CA VAL A 23 -27.84 26.42 -13.31
C VAL A 23 -27.46 24.96 -13.15
N PHE A 24 -28.40 24.04 -13.43
CA PHE A 24 -28.03 22.68 -13.75
C PHE A 24 -27.25 22.75 -15.06
N PRO A 25 -25.95 22.44 -15.10
CA PRO A 25 -25.34 22.11 -16.37
C PRO A 25 -26.11 20.88 -16.86
N ALA A 26 -26.96 21.08 -17.87
CA ALA A 26 -27.42 20.00 -18.71
C ALA A 26 -26.17 19.46 -19.39
N PHE A 27 -25.48 18.53 -18.72
CA PHE A 27 -24.59 17.62 -19.40
C PHE A 27 -25.49 16.82 -20.32
N ALA A 28 -25.60 17.27 -21.57
CA ALA A 28 -26.05 16.41 -22.65
C ALA A 28 -25.22 15.13 -22.51
N GLN A 29 -25.88 14.03 -22.17
CA GLN A 29 -25.25 12.72 -22.31
C GLN A 29 -25.14 12.53 -23.81
N ASP A 30 -24.01 12.93 -24.40
CA ASP A 30 -23.69 12.55 -25.77
C ASP A 30 -23.64 11.03 -25.79
N ILE A 31 -24.73 10.42 -26.26
CA ILE A 31 -24.77 8.98 -26.53
C ILE A 31 -23.82 8.77 -27.70
N LEU A 32 -22.56 8.47 -27.39
CA LEU A 32 -21.53 8.23 -28.37
C LEU A 32 -22.03 7.18 -29.37
N GLY A 33 -22.13 7.59 -30.63
CA GLY A 33 -22.62 6.75 -31.71
C GLY A 33 -21.73 5.51 -31.89
N PRO A 34 -22.26 4.42 -32.47
CA PRO A 34 -21.51 3.17 -32.66
C PRO A 34 -20.33 3.28 -33.65
N ALA A 35 -20.19 4.43 -34.32
CA ALA A 35 -19.09 4.78 -35.22
C ALA A 35 -18.16 5.87 -34.64
N ASP A 36 -18.39 6.29 -33.38
CA ASP A 36 -17.57 7.32 -32.74
C ASP A 36 -16.25 6.73 -32.25
N ALA A 37 -15.13 7.32 -32.69
CA ALA A 37 -13.78 6.90 -32.31
C ALA A 37 -13.49 7.10 -30.81
N SER A 38 -14.19 8.01 -30.12
CA SER A 38 -14.03 8.24 -28.68
C SER A 38 -14.48 7.06 -27.81
N ARG A 39 -15.34 6.15 -28.33
CA ARG A 39 -15.66 4.88 -27.64
C ARG A 39 -14.43 4.01 -27.40
N ILE A 40 -13.42 4.09 -28.26
CA ILE A 40 -12.18 3.30 -28.10
C ILE A 40 -11.40 3.77 -26.87
N GLN A 41 -11.47 5.05 -26.50
CA GLN A 41 -10.83 5.55 -25.30
C GLN A 41 -11.37 4.88 -24.02
N GLN A 42 -12.63 4.45 -24.04
CA GLN A 42 -13.27 3.75 -22.92
C GLN A 42 -12.96 2.24 -22.93
N LEU A 43 -12.75 1.64 -24.10
CA LEU A 43 -12.58 0.19 -24.28
C LEU A 43 -11.11 -0.25 -24.39
N GLY A 44 -10.20 0.66 -24.75
CA GLY A 44 -8.81 0.38 -25.13
C GLY A 44 -7.78 0.60 -24.03
N ARG A 45 -8.15 0.47 -22.74
CA ARG A 45 -7.16 0.28 -21.67
C ARG A 45 -6.86 -1.22 -21.61
N PRO A 46 -5.80 -1.74 -22.27
CA PRO A 46 -5.39 -3.12 -22.06
C PRO A 46 -5.14 -3.32 -20.57
N VAL A 47 -5.87 -4.27 -19.97
CA VAL A 47 -5.60 -4.72 -18.60
C VAL A 47 -4.37 -5.59 -18.68
N ILE A 48 -3.21 -5.01 -18.39
CA ILE A 48 -2.02 -5.79 -18.11
C ILE A 48 -2.29 -6.49 -16.77
N PRO A 49 -2.06 -7.81 -16.67
CA PRO A 49 -2.32 -8.54 -15.44
C PRO A 49 -1.65 -7.86 -14.26
N ASP A 50 -2.38 -7.70 -13.15
CA ASP A 50 -1.86 -7.10 -11.94
C ASP A 50 -0.57 -7.78 -11.53
N ARG A 51 0.39 -6.98 -11.06
CA ARG A 51 1.68 -7.50 -10.63
C ARG A 51 1.46 -8.60 -9.59
N PRO A 52 2.15 -9.75 -9.72
CA PRO A 52 2.02 -10.81 -8.73
C PRO A 52 2.31 -10.25 -7.34
N PRO A 53 1.60 -10.74 -6.31
CA PRO A 53 1.74 -10.21 -4.96
C PRO A 53 3.19 -10.32 -4.48
N ALA A 54 3.68 -9.26 -3.84
CA ALA A 54 5.01 -9.19 -3.25
C ALA A 54 5.30 -10.45 -2.42
N LYS A 55 6.39 -11.15 -2.76
CA LYS A 55 6.93 -12.22 -1.93
C LYS A 55 8.00 -11.63 -1.03
N PHE A 56 7.66 -11.40 0.24
CA PHE A 56 8.68 -11.16 1.25
C PHE A 56 8.94 -12.48 1.97
N VAL A 57 10.21 -12.87 2.01
CA VAL A 57 10.67 -13.90 2.92
C VAL A 57 11.00 -13.15 4.20
N VAL A 58 10.06 -13.11 5.15
CA VAL A 58 10.51 -12.94 6.54
C VAL A 58 11.44 -14.13 6.73
N PRO A 59 12.73 -13.93 7.11
CA PRO A 59 13.48 -15.06 7.63
C PRO A 59 12.54 -15.74 8.63
N GLU A 60 12.41 -17.07 8.60
CA GLU A 60 11.99 -17.79 9.79
C GLU A 60 13.07 -17.50 10.84
N GLY A 61 12.95 -16.31 11.41
CA GLY A 61 13.88 -15.66 12.29
C GLY A 61 13.59 -16.25 13.63
N GLN A 62 13.99 -17.52 13.74
CA GLN A 62 14.17 -18.25 14.97
C GLN A 62 12.91 -18.16 15.84
N SER A 63 12.08 -19.21 15.74
CA SER A 63 11.52 -19.74 16.97
C SER A 63 12.74 -19.98 17.87
N SER A 64 13.13 -18.96 18.63
CA SER A 64 14.19 -19.03 19.60
C SER A 64 13.57 -19.90 20.66
N SER A 65 13.69 -21.22 20.46
CA SER A 65 13.45 -22.20 21.49
C SER A 65 14.26 -21.68 22.66
N VAL A 66 13.56 -21.17 23.66
CA VAL A 66 14.18 -20.61 24.86
C VAL A 66 15.17 -21.67 25.33
N THR A 67 16.47 -21.39 25.17
CA THR A 67 17.50 -22.34 25.55
C THR A 67 17.61 -22.23 27.05
N ILE A 68 16.79 -23.01 27.74
CA ILE A 68 16.76 -23.05 29.20
C ILE A 68 18.07 -23.68 29.64
N PRO A 69 18.93 -22.96 30.41
CA PRO A 69 20.14 -23.55 30.97
C PRO A 69 19.78 -24.72 31.87
N ASP A 70 20.50 -25.85 31.81
CA ASP A 70 20.22 -27.02 32.64
C ASP A 70 20.30 -26.71 34.15
N SER A 71 21.13 -25.73 34.53
CA SER A 71 21.23 -25.20 35.89
C SER A 71 19.94 -24.53 36.40
N ALA A 72 19.04 -24.09 35.49
CA ALA A 72 17.79 -23.43 35.87
C ALA A 72 16.79 -24.38 36.55
N LYS A 73 16.92 -25.70 36.38
CA LYS A 73 16.05 -26.68 37.04
C LYS A 73 16.42 -26.93 38.51
N GLN A 74 17.61 -26.50 38.94
CA GLN A 74 18.16 -26.78 40.28
C GLN A 74 17.91 -25.63 41.27
N VAL A 75 17.65 -24.42 40.77
CA VAL A 75 17.40 -23.24 41.59
C VAL A 75 15.92 -23.12 41.88
N LYS A 76 15.54 -23.18 43.16
CA LYS A 76 14.17 -23.04 43.67
C LYS A 76 14.03 -21.82 44.55
N PHE A 77 12.91 -21.11 44.43
CA PHE A 77 12.58 -19.96 45.26
C PHE A 77 11.07 -19.71 45.23
N THR A 78 10.55 -18.96 46.21
CA THR A 78 9.17 -18.49 46.18
C THR A 78 9.07 -17.24 45.32
N LEU A 79 8.25 -17.26 44.28
CA LEU A 79 8.05 -16.10 43.42
C LEU A 79 7.06 -15.12 44.06
N SER A 80 7.54 -13.95 44.49
CA SER A 80 6.72 -12.89 45.07
C SER A 80 6.17 -11.94 44.01
N GLN A 81 7.02 -11.52 43.05
CA GLN A 81 6.67 -10.52 42.06
C GLN A 81 7.50 -10.69 40.78
N ILE A 82 6.88 -10.39 39.62
CA ILE A 82 7.59 -10.19 38.36
C ILE A 82 7.59 -8.71 38.00
N ARG A 83 8.76 -8.18 37.67
CA ARG A 83 8.92 -6.84 37.09
C ARG A 83 9.15 -6.98 35.58
N LEU A 84 8.26 -6.40 34.79
CA LEU A 84 8.42 -6.30 33.35
C LEU A 84 9.08 -4.97 33.00
N GLU A 85 10.19 -5.02 32.27
CA GLU A 85 10.89 -3.83 31.75
C GLU A 85 10.83 -3.83 30.23
N GLY A 86 10.55 -2.69 29.60
CA GLY A 86 10.54 -2.54 28.13
C GLY A 86 9.26 -2.99 27.41
N ALA A 87 8.24 -3.45 28.14
CA ALA A 87 6.93 -3.77 27.58
C ALA A 87 6.06 -2.50 27.48
N SER A 88 6.08 -1.83 26.32
CA SER A 88 5.31 -0.59 26.11
C SER A 88 4.02 -0.83 25.32
N ASN A 89 3.99 -1.87 24.50
CA ASN A 89 2.89 -2.17 23.59
C ASN A 89 1.74 -2.98 24.23
N PHE A 90 1.99 -3.66 25.35
CA PHE A 90 0.96 -4.36 26.13
C PHE A 90 0.86 -3.78 27.53
N THR A 91 -0.36 -3.82 28.08
CA THR A 91 -0.59 -3.44 29.46
C THR A 91 -0.05 -4.50 30.42
N GLU A 92 0.30 -4.08 31.63
CA GLU A 92 0.75 -5.01 32.69
C GLU A 92 -0.32 -6.05 33.03
N SER A 93 -1.61 -5.72 32.90
CA SER A 93 -2.71 -6.66 33.11
C SER A 93 -2.72 -7.79 32.08
N GLU A 94 -2.49 -7.47 30.80
CA GLU A 94 -2.48 -8.45 29.71
C GLU A 94 -1.33 -9.45 29.84
N LEU A 95 -0.13 -8.96 30.17
CA LEU A 95 1.03 -9.82 30.40
C LEU A 95 0.98 -10.50 31.78
N GLY A 96 0.34 -9.85 32.76
CA GLY A 96 0.10 -10.34 34.11
C GLY A 96 -0.59 -11.69 34.15
N ALA A 97 -1.59 -11.89 33.29
CA ALA A 97 -2.32 -13.15 33.19
C ALA A 97 -1.42 -14.38 32.94
N ILE A 98 -0.25 -14.19 32.32
CA ILE A 98 0.71 -15.26 32.01
C ILE A 98 1.39 -15.77 33.28
N TYR A 99 1.75 -14.89 34.21
CA TYR A 99 2.55 -15.24 35.38
C TYR A 99 1.81 -15.25 36.72
N GLN A 100 0.60 -14.67 36.78
CA GLN A 100 -0.27 -14.70 37.96
C GLN A 100 -0.41 -16.09 38.62
N PRO A 101 -0.57 -17.20 37.86
CA PRO A 101 -0.70 -18.54 38.46
C PRO A 101 0.54 -19.02 39.23
N TYR A 102 1.68 -18.38 39.08
CA TYR A 102 2.95 -18.77 39.71
C TYR A 102 3.33 -17.89 40.90
N LEU A 103 2.58 -16.80 41.15
CA LEU A 103 2.85 -15.90 42.27
C LEU A 103 2.54 -16.58 43.61
N ASN A 104 3.35 -16.29 44.62
CA ASN A 104 3.31 -16.86 45.97
C ASN A 104 3.46 -18.39 46.03
N HIS A 105 4.10 -18.97 45.02
CA HIS A 105 4.41 -20.40 44.95
C HIS A 105 5.91 -20.66 44.84
N GLU A 106 6.36 -21.80 45.37
CA GLU A 106 7.73 -22.28 45.16
C GLU A 106 7.87 -22.75 43.71
N ILE A 107 8.71 -22.08 42.95
CA ILE A 107 8.98 -22.39 41.55
C ILE A 107 10.47 -22.57 41.31
N THR A 108 10.79 -23.21 40.19
CA THR A 108 12.15 -23.35 39.68
C THR A 108 12.45 -22.25 38.66
N LEU A 109 13.74 -21.90 38.49
CA LEU A 109 14.14 -20.85 37.54
C LEU A 109 13.73 -21.18 36.09
N ASP A 110 13.60 -22.45 35.70
CA ASP A 110 13.08 -22.82 34.37
C ASP A 110 11.64 -22.33 34.12
N ILE A 111 10.82 -22.18 35.17
CA ILE A 111 9.46 -21.61 35.05
C ILE A 111 9.52 -20.15 34.62
N ILE A 112 10.48 -19.36 35.13
CA ILE A 112 10.68 -17.96 34.68
C ILE A 112 11.04 -17.92 33.20
N TRP A 113 11.92 -18.82 32.74
CA TRP A 113 12.26 -18.91 31.32
C TRP A 113 11.05 -19.29 30.46
N ARG A 114 10.16 -20.16 30.95
CA ARG A 114 8.88 -20.46 30.27
C ARG A 114 7.96 -19.25 30.23
N ILE A 115 7.85 -18.48 31.31
CA ILE A 115 7.08 -17.23 31.34
C ILE A 115 7.62 -16.25 30.31
N ALA A 116 8.94 -16.05 30.24
CA ALA A 116 9.57 -15.21 29.21
C ALA A 116 9.28 -15.74 27.78
N GLY A 117 9.28 -17.06 27.59
CA GLY A 117 8.87 -17.69 26.33
C GLY A 117 7.41 -17.39 25.96
N GLN A 118 6.49 -17.50 26.92
CA GLN A 118 5.06 -17.21 26.72
C GLN A 118 4.80 -15.72 26.45
N ILE A 119 5.55 -14.81 27.10
CA ILE A 119 5.50 -13.38 26.78
C ILE A 119 5.98 -13.15 25.34
N THR A 120 7.08 -13.79 24.93
CA THR A 120 7.58 -13.70 23.54
C THR A 120 6.53 -14.20 22.55
N GLU A 121 5.92 -15.36 22.82
CA GLU A 121 4.85 -15.93 22.00
C GLU A 121 3.64 -14.98 21.92
N ARG A 122 3.27 -14.32 23.01
CA ARG A 122 2.19 -13.32 23.03
C ARG A 122 2.46 -12.16 22.07
N TYR A 123 3.70 -11.65 22.02
CA TYR A 123 4.13 -10.61 21.08
C TYR A 123 4.12 -11.11 19.64
N GLN A 124 4.66 -12.31 19.39
CA GLN A 124 4.72 -12.92 18.06
C GLN A 124 3.32 -13.18 17.49
N ASN A 125 2.41 -13.71 18.31
CA ASN A 125 1.01 -13.94 17.94
C ASN A 125 0.24 -12.65 17.66
N ALA A 126 0.67 -11.52 18.23
CA ALA A 126 0.14 -10.20 17.91
C ALA A 126 0.82 -9.54 16.69
N GLY A 127 1.75 -10.25 16.03
CA GLY A 127 2.44 -9.78 14.82
C GLY A 127 3.78 -9.09 15.08
N TYR A 128 4.27 -8.98 16.30
CA TYR A 128 5.56 -8.35 16.62
C TYR A 128 6.70 -9.37 16.59
N PHE A 129 7.07 -9.80 15.39
CA PHE A 129 8.03 -10.89 15.17
C PHE A 129 9.48 -10.55 15.57
N LEU A 130 9.85 -9.27 15.66
CA LEU A 130 11.16 -8.83 16.14
C LEU A 130 11.24 -8.68 17.66
N SER A 131 10.12 -8.79 18.36
CA SER A 131 10.05 -8.60 19.81
C SER A 131 10.31 -9.91 20.54
N ARG A 132 11.08 -9.84 21.64
CA ARG A 132 11.39 -11.01 22.48
C ARG A 132 11.54 -10.62 23.95
N ALA A 133 11.19 -11.53 24.84
CA ALA A 133 11.44 -11.40 26.27
C ALA A 133 12.56 -12.34 26.71
N TYR A 134 13.41 -11.87 27.61
CA TYR A 134 14.48 -12.67 28.20
C TYR A 134 14.69 -12.35 29.67
N VAL A 135 15.35 -13.28 30.36
CA VAL A 135 15.70 -13.15 31.78
C VAL A 135 17.15 -12.68 31.86
N PRO A 136 17.43 -11.43 32.23
CA PRO A 136 18.80 -10.98 32.43
C PRO A 136 19.43 -11.70 33.63
N ALA A 137 20.76 -11.79 33.62
CA ALA A 137 21.50 -12.23 34.81
C ALA A 137 21.23 -11.26 35.96
N GLN A 138 20.72 -11.79 37.07
CA GLN A 138 20.34 -11.04 38.26
C GLN A 138 20.42 -11.94 39.49
N GLU A 139 20.57 -11.34 40.66
CA GLU A 139 20.37 -12.03 41.93
C GLU A 139 18.88 -11.96 42.29
N ILE A 140 18.32 -13.09 42.74
CA ILE A 140 16.91 -13.16 43.13
C ILE A 140 16.85 -12.96 44.65
N ASP A 141 16.53 -11.74 45.07
CA ASP A 141 16.28 -11.38 46.46
C ASP A 141 14.78 -11.12 46.69
N GLY A 142 14.26 -11.57 47.84
CA GLY A 142 12.85 -11.40 48.21
C GLY A 142 11.82 -12.05 47.26
N GLY A 143 12.26 -12.92 46.34
CA GLY A 143 11.38 -13.53 45.34
C GLY A 143 10.94 -12.60 44.20
N VAL A 144 11.66 -11.50 43.97
CA VAL A 144 11.38 -10.57 42.87
C VAL A 144 12.26 -10.92 41.66
N VAL A 145 11.64 -11.06 40.49
CA VAL A 145 12.33 -11.40 39.24
C VAL A 145 12.03 -10.38 38.17
N THR A 146 13.06 -9.86 37.52
CA THR A 146 12.93 -8.96 36.37
C THR A 146 12.96 -9.75 35.07
N ILE A 147 11.98 -9.52 34.19
CA ILE A 147 11.98 -9.99 32.81
C ILE A 147 12.06 -8.76 31.91
N LYS A 148 13.05 -8.75 31.00
CA LYS A 148 13.21 -7.68 30.02
C LYS A 148 12.54 -8.06 28.72
N VAL A 149 11.72 -7.16 28.20
CA VAL A 149 11.08 -7.24 26.89
C VAL A 149 11.79 -6.28 25.95
N VAL A 150 12.32 -6.83 24.86
CA VAL A 150 12.93 -6.07 23.79
C VAL A 150 11.91 -5.94 22.68
N GLU A 151 11.41 -4.73 22.48
CA GLU A 151 10.49 -4.39 21.41
C GLU A 151 11.28 -4.02 20.15
N GLY A 152 11.40 -4.98 19.24
CA GLY A 152 12.27 -4.85 18.07
C GLY A 152 11.73 -3.89 17.00
N TYR A 153 12.62 -3.17 16.34
CA TYR A 153 12.28 -2.22 15.28
C TYR A 153 13.40 -2.05 14.23
N ILE A 154 13.05 -1.43 13.09
CA ILE A 154 14.01 -1.11 12.03
C ILE A 154 14.74 0.20 12.36
N GLY A 155 16.02 0.13 12.72
CA GLY A 155 16.86 1.30 12.96
C GLY A 155 17.58 1.79 11.70
N GLU A 156 17.94 0.86 10.83
CA GLU A 156 18.70 1.12 9.61
C GLU A 156 18.00 0.47 8.42
N VAL A 157 17.93 1.20 7.31
CA VAL A 157 17.48 0.65 6.02
C VAL A 157 18.58 0.92 5.00
N ASN A 158 18.98 -0.11 4.28
CA ASN A 158 19.93 -0.03 3.18
C ASN A 158 19.26 -0.49 1.89
N VAL A 159 19.44 0.26 0.80
CA VAL A 159 19.02 -0.12 -0.54
C VAL A 159 20.29 -0.29 -1.37
N GLU A 160 20.50 -1.46 -1.97
CA GLU A 160 21.76 -1.74 -2.69
C GLU A 160 22.02 -0.80 -3.88
N ASP A 161 20.96 -0.24 -4.46
CA ASP A 161 21.05 0.78 -5.50
C ASP A 161 20.99 2.19 -4.89
N ALA A 162 22.11 2.92 -4.98
CA ALA A 162 22.23 4.28 -4.46
C ALA A 162 21.28 5.29 -5.12
N THR A 163 20.96 5.11 -6.41
CA THR A 163 20.03 6.00 -7.11
C THR A 163 18.61 5.82 -6.60
N LEU A 164 18.22 4.57 -6.31
CA LEU A 164 16.94 4.28 -5.66
C LEU A 164 16.92 4.75 -4.21
N MET A 165 18.02 4.61 -3.48
CA MET A 165 18.14 5.09 -2.10
C MET A 165 17.92 6.60 -1.99
N GLU A 166 18.43 7.38 -2.94
CA GLU A 166 18.27 8.84 -2.98
C GLU A 166 16.91 9.28 -3.53
N HIS A 167 16.16 8.36 -4.16
CA HIS A 167 14.87 8.70 -4.75
C HIS A 167 13.88 9.14 -3.66
N LEU A 168 13.25 10.31 -3.85
CA LEU A 168 12.39 10.96 -2.87
C LEU A 168 11.32 10.02 -2.30
N PHE A 169 10.67 9.26 -3.17
CA PHE A 169 9.63 8.29 -2.80
C PHE A 169 10.15 7.19 -1.87
N VAL A 170 11.30 6.59 -2.23
CA VAL A 170 11.91 5.50 -1.46
C VAL A 170 12.32 6.01 -0.09
N ARG A 171 12.93 7.20 -0.02
CA ARG A 171 13.30 7.85 1.25
C ARG A 171 12.11 8.08 2.17
N GLN A 172 10.96 8.45 1.63
CA GLN A 172 9.75 8.67 2.42
C GLN A 172 9.17 7.36 2.96
N LEU A 173 9.15 6.29 2.16
CA LEU A 173 8.76 4.97 2.64
C LEU A 173 9.70 4.48 3.74
N ILE A 174 11.01 4.67 3.56
CA ILE A 174 12.03 4.34 4.55
C ILE A 174 11.81 5.11 5.85
N ALA A 175 11.49 6.40 5.78
CA ALA A 175 11.18 7.18 6.97
C ALA A 175 9.96 6.61 7.72
N ARG A 176 8.87 6.29 7.00
CA ARG A 176 7.64 5.73 7.59
C ARG A 176 7.87 4.41 8.33
N ILE A 177 8.67 3.50 7.78
CA ILE A 177 8.92 2.20 8.42
C ILE A 177 9.85 2.32 9.64
N LYS A 178 10.78 3.29 9.63
CA LYS A 178 11.68 3.57 10.77
C LYS A 178 10.95 4.19 11.97
N ASP A 179 9.82 4.83 11.74
CA ASP A 179 8.97 5.40 12.79
C ASP A 179 8.11 4.34 13.51
N LYS A 180 8.07 3.10 13.00
CA LYS A 180 7.30 1.99 13.60
C LYS A 180 8.08 1.31 14.71
N LYS A 181 7.71 1.60 15.96
CA LYS A 181 8.33 1.04 17.17
C LYS A 181 7.24 0.67 18.20
N PRO A 182 7.03 -0.61 18.51
CA PRO A 182 7.63 -1.80 17.87
C PRO A 182 7.22 -1.98 16.40
N LEU A 183 8.02 -2.71 15.63
CA LEU A 183 7.69 -3.10 14.27
C LEU A 183 6.72 -4.29 14.28
N SER A 184 5.58 -4.15 13.60
CA SER A 184 4.68 -5.28 13.32
C SER A 184 4.95 -5.91 11.94
N ALA A 185 4.59 -7.18 11.79
CA ALA A 185 4.58 -7.88 10.51
C ALA A 185 3.69 -7.17 9.48
N TYR A 186 2.56 -6.60 9.95
CA TYR A 186 1.66 -5.82 9.11
C TYR A 186 2.29 -4.55 8.57
N ASP A 187 3.06 -3.82 9.40
CA ASP A 187 3.78 -2.62 8.95
C ASP A 187 4.82 -2.96 7.89
N LEU A 188 5.58 -4.05 8.10
CA LEU A 188 6.59 -4.50 7.13
C LEU A 188 5.96 -5.01 5.83
N GLU A 189 4.88 -5.78 5.89
CA GLU A 189 4.13 -6.23 4.71
C GLU A 189 3.61 -5.04 3.90
N SER A 190 2.96 -4.08 4.57
CA SER A 190 2.45 -2.86 3.95
C SER A 190 3.56 -2.04 3.29
N PHE A 191 4.71 -1.93 3.94
CA PHE A 191 5.90 -1.30 3.37
C PHE A 191 6.38 -2.04 2.12
N MET A 192 6.50 -3.37 2.16
CA MET A 192 6.96 -4.17 1.02
C MET A 192 5.99 -4.14 -0.16
N LEU A 193 4.68 -4.11 0.10
CA LEU A 193 3.67 -3.92 -0.95
C LEU A 193 3.80 -2.56 -1.63
N GLN A 194 4.09 -1.50 -0.85
CA GLN A 194 4.32 -0.17 -1.42
C GLN A 194 5.62 -0.12 -2.23
N MET A 195 6.70 -0.74 -1.74
CA MET A 195 7.96 -0.86 -2.49
C MET A 195 7.78 -1.63 -3.80
N ASN A 196 7.07 -2.77 -3.79
CA ASN A 196 6.85 -3.61 -4.98
C ASN A 196 5.81 -3.08 -5.96
N ASN A 197 5.03 -2.07 -5.55
CA ASN A 197 4.19 -1.32 -6.48
C ASN A 197 4.98 -0.25 -7.25
N LEU A 198 6.26 -0.03 -6.93
CA LEU A 198 7.09 0.88 -7.71
C LEU A 198 7.41 0.28 -9.08
N PRO A 199 7.20 1.01 -10.18
CA PRO A 199 7.51 0.51 -11.51
C PRO A 199 8.97 0.16 -11.77
N GLY A 200 9.19 -0.89 -12.55
CA GLY A 200 10.51 -1.28 -13.06
C GLY A 200 11.39 -2.05 -12.08
N PHE A 201 10.93 -2.31 -10.85
CA PHE A 201 11.71 -3.02 -9.85
C PHE A 201 10.85 -3.92 -8.95
N GLU A 202 11.34 -5.14 -8.73
CA GLU A 202 10.93 -6.01 -7.65
C GLU A 202 11.94 -5.88 -6.51
N PHE A 203 11.48 -5.57 -5.31
CA PHE A 203 12.31 -5.44 -4.11
C PHE A 203 12.20 -6.70 -3.25
N ARG A 204 13.36 -7.29 -2.95
CA ARG A 204 13.50 -8.32 -1.92
C ARG A 204 14.06 -7.70 -0.65
N ALA A 205 13.52 -8.11 0.50
CA ALA A 205 13.94 -7.63 1.81
C ALA A 205 14.62 -8.75 2.60
N PHE A 206 15.71 -8.38 3.28
CA PHE A 206 16.35 -9.20 4.30
C PHE A 206 16.45 -8.40 5.60
N VAL A 207 16.19 -9.08 6.70
CA VAL A 207 16.14 -8.49 8.04
C VAL A 207 17.29 -9.08 8.84
N GLU A 208 18.20 -8.23 9.30
CA GLU A 208 19.45 -8.63 9.94
C GLU A 208 19.64 -7.90 11.28
N PRO A 209 20.01 -8.60 12.37
CA PRO A 209 20.35 -7.94 13.63
C PRO A 209 21.53 -6.98 13.44
N LEU A 210 21.41 -5.75 13.95
CA LEU A 210 22.50 -4.79 13.87
C LEU A 210 23.46 -5.01 15.05
N LYS A 211 24.76 -5.21 14.76
CA LYS A 211 25.78 -5.43 15.80
C LYS A 211 26.28 -4.11 16.38
N GLY A 212 26.53 -4.08 17.68
CA GLY A 212 27.14 -2.92 18.36
C GLY A 212 26.18 -1.77 18.65
N VAL A 213 24.88 -2.02 18.59
CA VAL A 213 23.80 -1.07 18.94
C VAL A 213 22.93 -1.66 20.04
N GLU A 214 21.96 -0.89 20.53
CA GLU A 214 20.97 -1.33 21.50
C GLU A 214 20.22 -2.59 21.03
N ASP A 215 19.88 -3.46 21.99
CA ASP A 215 19.08 -4.66 21.72
C ASP A 215 17.75 -4.29 21.04
N GLY A 216 17.35 -5.08 20.04
CA GLY A 216 16.10 -4.87 19.31
C GLY A 216 16.23 -3.99 18.06
N VAL A 217 17.37 -3.34 17.87
CA VAL A 217 17.65 -2.59 16.63
C VAL A 217 18.05 -3.53 15.51
N THR A 218 17.31 -3.45 14.41
CA THR A 218 17.49 -4.33 13.25
C THR A 218 17.74 -3.53 11.98
N ARG A 219 18.52 -4.09 11.06
CA ARG A 219 18.76 -3.56 9.72
C ARG A 219 17.83 -4.24 8.71
N LEU A 220 17.22 -3.44 7.84
CA LEU A 220 16.47 -3.90 6.68
C LEU A 220 17.31 -3.65 5.42
N SER A 221 17.71 -4.71 4.73
CA SER A 221 18.45 -4.66 3.47
C SER A 221 17.49 -4.91 2.30
N LEU A 222 17.43 -3.97 1.36
CA LEU A 222 16.54 -4.00 0.20
C LEU A 222 17.37 -4.21 -1.06
N HIS A 223 17.04 -5.28 -1.77
CA HIS A 223 17.72 -5.75 -2.97
C HIS A 223 16.78 -5.55 -4.16
N PRO A 224 16.93 -4.45 -4.91
CA PRO A 224 16.15 -4.21 -6.11
C PRO A 224 16.55 -5.21 -7.20
N GLN A 225 15.57 -5.75 -7.89
CA GLN A 225 15.72 -6.55 -9.10
C GLN A 225 14.98 -5.81 -10.21
N LYS A 226 15.72 -5.38 -11.23
CA LYS A 226 15.11 -4.66 -12.35
C LYS A 226 14.17 -5.57 -13.11
N GLU A 227 12.93 -5.14 -13.28
CA GLU A 227 11.95 -5.80 -14.13
C GLU A 227 12.17 -5.38 -15.59
N THR A 228 12.01 -6.32 -16.51
CA THR A 228 12.00 -6.04 -17.94
C THR A 228 10.59 -5.72 -18.40
N GLY A 229 10.45 -4.78 -19.35
CA GLY A 229 9.17 -4.50 -19.97
C GLY A 229 8.48 -5.73 -20.56
N ASN A 230 7.15 -5.67 -20.59
CA ASN A 230 6.29 -6.73 -21.08
C ASN A 230 5.41 -6.23 -22.22
N GLY A 231 5.18 -7.09 -23.21
CA GLY A 231 4.33 -6.81 -24.36
C GLY A 231 3.19 -7.81 -24.49
N LEU A 232 2.06 -7.34 -24.99
CA LEU A 232 0.90 -8.16 -25.31
C LEU A 232 0.47 -7.89 -26.75
N VAL A 233 0.27 -8.96 -27.51
CA VAL A 233 -0.42 -8.91 -28.80
C VAL A 233 -1.72 -9.68 -28.67
N SER A 234 -2.83 -9.06 -29.04
CA SER A 234 -4.16 -9.67 -29.00
C SER A 234 -4.89 -9.50 -30.31
N PHE A 235 -5.80 -10.45 -30.56
CA PHE A 235 -6.73 -10.43 -31.67
C PHE A 235 -8.12 -10.75 -31.13
N ASP A 236 -9.10 -9.95 -31.48
CA ASP A 236 -10.48 -10.12 -31.02
C ASP A 236 -11.48 -9.77 -32.10
N ASN A 237 -12.75 -10.01 -31.80
CA ASN A 237 -13.88 -9.68 -32.65
C ASN A 237 -14.90 -8.75 -31.96
N PHE A 238 -14.45 -7.91 -31.02
CA PHE A 238 -15.31 -7.02 -30.23
C PHE A 238 -15.57 -5.66 -30.88
N GLY A 239 -14.87 -5.35 -31.97
CA GLY A 239 -15.09 -4.13 -32.71
C GLY A 239 -16.51 -4.03 -33.27
N SER A 240 -17.01 -2.81 -33.42
CA SER A 240 -18.32 -2.62 -34.03
C SER A 240 -18.25 -2.92 -35.53
N ARG A 241 -19.39 -3.24 -36.15
CA ARG A 241 -19.51 -3.39 -37.61
C ARG A 241 -19.07 -2.14 -38.41
N PHE A 242 -18.95 -1.00 -37.73
CA PHE A 242 -18.55 0.27 -38.34
C PHE A 242 -17.06 0.57 -38.14
N LEU A 243 -16.40 -0.04 -37.14
CA LEU A 243 -15.01 0.25 -36.76
C LEU A 243 -14.10 -0.99 -36.94
N GLY A 244 -14.54 -1.96 -37.74
CA GLY A 244 -13.90 -3.24 -37.94
C GLY A 244 -14.29 -4.24 -36.86
N PRO A 245 -15.08 -5.28 -37.17
CA PRO A 245 -15.46 -6.28 -36.18
C PRO A 245 -14.24 -7.02 -35.64
N HIS A 246 -13.25 -7.29 -36.48
CA HIS A 246 -11.99 -7.92 -36.08
C HIS A 246 -10.94 -6.86 -35.79
N GLN A 247 -10.27 -6.97 -34.65
CA GLN A 247 -9.25 -6.01 -34.22
C GLN A 247 -7.98 -6.72 -33.80
N ALA A 248 -6.84 -6.08 -34.06
CA ALA A 248 -5.54 -6.46 -33.57
C ALA A 248 -4.99 -5.34 -32.68
N THR A 249 -4.53 -5.70 -31.49
CA THR A 249 -3.95 -4.77 -30.52
C THR A 249 -2.55 -5.22 -30.16
N LEU A 250 -1.63 -4.25 -30.11
CA LEU A 250 -0.28 -4.40 -29.59
C LEU A 250 -0.12 -3.43 -28.41
N THR A 251 0.29 -3.94 -27.27
CA THR A 251 0.61 -3.16 -26.08
C THR A 251 2.03 -3.47 -25.65
N TYR A 252 2.80 -2.46 -25.26
CA TYR A 252 4.11 -2.61 -24.65
C TYR A 252 4.20 -1.70 -23.43
N GLN A 253 4.62 -2.25 -22.30
CA GLN A 253 4.77 -1.54 -21.04
C GLN A 253 6.19 -1.73 -20.53
N ASP A 254 6.82 -0.64 -20.10
CA ASP A 254 8.19 -0.66 -19.58
C ASP A 254 8.46 0.52 -18.66
N SER A 255 9.51 0.40 -17.86
CA SER A 255 10.02 1.45 -16.97
C SER A 255 11.27 2.09 -17.58
N PHE A 256 11.05 2.98 -18.56
CA PHE A 256 12.14 3.71 -19.22
C PHE A 256 12.83 4.72 -18.29
N LEU A 257 12.08 5.23 -17.31
CA LEU A 257 12.58 6.14 -16.27
C LEU A 257 12.42 5.43 -14.91
N PRO A 258 13.40 5.57 -13.98
CA PRO A 258 13.34 4.88 -12.69
C PRO A 258 12.02 5.12 -11.96
N LEU A 259 11.38 4.04 -11.53
CA LEU A 259 10.13 4.08 -10.75
C LEU A 259 8.96 4.73 -11.48
N GLN A 260 9.02 4.84 -12.81
CA GLN A 260 7.91 5.32 -13.64
C GLN A 260 7.53 4.25 -14.64
N GLU A 261 6.28 4.29 -15.11
CA GLU A 261 5.75 3.29 -16.03
C GLU A 261 5.25 3.97 -17.29
N THR A 262 5.63 3.43 -18.44
CA THR A 262 5.15 3.90 -19.73
C THR A 262 4.50 2.75 -20.47
N THR A 263 3.25 2.94 -20.86
CA THR A 263 2.49 2.00 -21.69
C THR A 263 2.24 2.62 -23.05
N LEU A 264 2.65 1.91 -24.10
CA LEU A 264 2.39 2.22 -25.50
C LEU A 264 1.39 1.21 -26.03
N SER A 265 0.28 1.67 -26.63
CA SER A 265 -0.70 0.77 -27.23
C SER A 265 -1.06 1.19 -28.64
N GLY A 266 -1.13 0.23 -29.55
CA GLY A 266 -1.60 0.41 -30.92
C GLY A 266 -2.73 -0.57 -31.21
N LEU A 267 -3.78 -0.11 -31.88
CA LEU A 267 -4.94 -0.92 -32.27
C LEU A 267 -5.31 -0.63 -33.72
N THR A 268 -5.66 -1.67 -34.47
CA THR A 268 -6.22 -1.51 -35.83
C THR A 268 -7.24 -2.60 -36.15
N SER A 269 -8.20 -2.28 -37.04
CA SER A 269 -9.12 -3.27 -37.58
C SER A 269 -8.43 -4.23 -38.55
N ILE A 270 -9.07 -5.36 -38.81
CA ILE A 270 -8.74 -6.26 -39.91
C ILE A 270 -9.97 -6.38 -40.79
N PRO A 271 -9.95 -5.84 -42.04
CA PRO A 271 -8.89 -5.07 -42.69
C PRO A 271 -8.60 -3.69 -42.03
N THR A 272 -7.39 -3.14 -42.26
CA THR A 272 -6.81 -1.99 -41.52
C THR A 272 -7.31 -0.61 -41.98
N ASP A 273 -8.45 -0.54 -42.66
CA ASP A 273 -9.01 0.67 -43.24
C ASP A 273 -10.07 1.34 -42.35
N GLU A 274 -10.70 0.59 -41.43
CA GLU A 274 -11.82 1.12 -40.64
C GLU A 274 -11.37 1.86 -39.36
N ILE A 275 -10.33 1.39 -38.68
CA ILE A 275 -9.75 2.08 -37.51
C ILE A 275 -8.24 1.90 -37.37
N LYS A 276 -7.58 2.97 -36.92
CA LYS A 276 -6.21 2.98 -36.40
C LYS A 276 -6.18 3.85 -35.15
N TYR A 277 -5.61 3.32 -34.08
CA TYR A 277 -5.54 3.97 -32.77
C TYR A 277 -4.13 3.79 -32.20
N LEU A 278 -3.56 4.86 -31.66
CA LEU A 278 -2.27 4.87 -30.96
C LEU A 278 -2.43 5.63 -29.65
N SER A 279 -1.95 5.07 -28.55
CA SER A 279 -1.94 5.72 -27.24
C SER A 279 -0.61 5.57 -26.51
N LEU A 280 -0.37 6.57 -25.66
CA LEU A 280 0.72 6.64 -24.71
C LEU A 280 0.10 6.93 -23.34
N LEU A 281 0.45 6.12 -22.36
CA LEU A 281 0.16 6.34 -20.95
C LEU A 281 1.48 6.39 -20.20
N HIS A 282 1.66 7.38 -19.34
CA HIS A 282 2.85 7.51 -18.51
C HIS A 282 2.46 7.82 -17.07
N VAL A 283 2.86 6.96 -16.14
CA VAL A 283 2.53 7.04 -14.71
C VAL A 283 3.76 7.44 -13.92
N VAL A 284 3.63 8.52 -13.16
CA VAL A 284 4.68 9.08 -12.31
C VAL A 284 4.24 9.04 -10.85
N PRO A 285 4.82 8.18 -10.00
CA PRO A 285 4.59 8.24 -8.57
C PRO A 285 5.30 9.45 -7.98
N ILE A 286 4.53 10.36 -7.40
CA ILE A 286 5.06 11.59 -6.79
C ILE A 286 5.16 11.47 -5.26
N TYR A 287 4.34 10.60 -4.67
CA TYR A 287 4.27 10.32 -3.24
C TYR A 287 3.72 8.89 -3.05
N PRO A 288 4.01 8.18 -1.94
CA PRO A 288 3.48 6.82 -1.67
C PRO A 288 2.02 6.59 -2.07
N ASP A 289 1.19 7.57 -1.79
CA ASP A 289 -0.25 7.48 -1.96
C ASP A 289 -0.75 8.24 -3.21
N TRP A 290 0.13 8.94 -3.94
CA TRP A 290 -0.22 9.83 -5.06
C TRP A 290 0.54 9.49 -6.34
N THR A 291 -0.19 9.36 -7.44
CA THR A 291 0.38 9.16 -8.77
C THR A 291 -0.20 10.16 -9.76
N ILE A 292 0.64 10.70 -10.63
CA ILE A 292 0.21 11.46 -11.81
C ILE A 292 0.18 10.51 -13.00
N GLU A 293 -0.88 10.57 -13.79
CA GLU A 293 -1.04 9.80 -15.02
C GLU A 293 -1.18 10.79 -16.18
N LEU A 294 -0.21 10.77 -17.08
CA LEU A 294 -0.21 11.53 -18.32
C LEU A 294 -0.66 10.59 -19.44
N SER A 295 -1.69 10.98 -20.18
CA SER A 295 -2.25 10.17 -21.25
C SER A 295 -2.32 10.98 -22.54
N GLY A 296 -2.01 10.35 -23.65
CA GLY A 296 -2.10 10.91 -24.98
C GLY A 296 -2.60 9.86 -25.96
N SER A 297 -3.49 10.21 -26.88
CA SER A 297 -3.87 9.30 -27.96
C SER A 297 -4.22 10.00 -29.26
N TYR A 298 -4.05 9.27 -30.34
CA TYR A 298 -4.42 9.66 -31.69
C TYR A 298 -5.18 8.52 -32.36
N SER A 299 -6.28 8.84 -33.04
CA SER A 299 -7.01 7.87 -33.83
C SER A 299 -7.54 8.44 -35.13
N THR A 300 -7.67 7.53 -36.09
CA THR A 300 -8.32 7.76 -37.38
C THR A 300 -9.35 6.67 -37.60
N SER A 301 -10.54 7.05 -38.05
CA SER A 301 -11.59 6.11 -38.42
C SER A 301 -12.13 6.43 -39.80
N ALA A 302 -12.48 5.39 -40.55
CA ALA A 302 -13.25 5.50 -41.79
C ALA A 302 -14.38 4.47 -41.70
N PRO A 303 -15.54 4.85 -41.14
CA PRO A 303 -16.56 3.89 -40.78
C PRO A 303 -17.04 3.02 -41.93
N GLY A 304 -17.07 1.71 -41.70
CA GLY A 304 -17.51 0.69 -42.65
C GLY A 304 -19.03 0.52 -42.75
N ALA A 305 -19.45 -0.64 -43.24
CA ALA A 305 -20.85 -1.04 -43.39
C ALA A 305 -21.71 0.02 -44.11
N SER A 306 -22.87 0.37 -43.56
CA SER A 306 -23.82 1.32 -44.17
C SER A 306 -23.31 2.76 -44.22
N LEU A 307 -22.17 3.07 -43.58
CA LEU A 307 -21.56 4.40 -43.61
C LEU A 307 -20.45 4.51 -44.66
N ARG A 308 -19.99 3.39 -45.23
CA ARG A 308 -18.93 3.35 -46.23
C ARG A 308 -19.20 4.22 -47.48
N PRO A 309 -20.43 4.27 -48.04
CA PRO A 309 -20.71 5.11 -49.20
C PRO A 309 -20.62 6.62 -48.94
N ASN A 310 -20.70 7.03 -47.68
CA ASN A 310 -20.71 8.44 -47.29
C ASN A 310 -19.29 9.03 -47.15
N ASP A 311 -18.23 8.22 -47.37
CA ASP A 311 -16.80 8.57 -47.20
C ASP A 311 -16.52 9.37 -45.92
N ILE A 312 -17.16 8.96 -44.82
CA ILE A 312 -16.97 9.61 -43.53
C ILE A 312 -15.58 9.28 -43.02
N LYS A 313 -14.81 10.30 -42.67
CA LYS A 313 -13.49 10.16 -42.04
C LYS A 313 -13.48 10.92 -40.74
N GLY A 314 -13.10 10.23 -39.66
CA GLY A 314 -12.93 10.79 -38.34
C GLY A 314 -11.45 10.85 -37.97
N ASN A 315 -11.05 11.91 -37.29
CA ASN A 315 -9.81 11.94 -36.54
C ASN A 315 -10.09 12.40 -35.11
N SER A 316 -9.34 11.85 -34.16
CA SER A 316 -9.44 12.27 -32.75
C SER A 316 -8.05 12.36 -32.13
N ARG A 317 -7.87 13.40 -31.31
CA ARG A 317 -6.67 13.63 -30.52
C ARG A 317 -7.09 13.84 -29.08
N TYR A 318 -6.40 13.19 -28.17
CA TYR A 318 -6.66 13.33 -26.74
C TYR A 318 -5.35 13.54 -25.99
N ILE A 319 -5.39 14.44 -25.01
CA ILE A 319 -4.35 14.63 -24.01
C ILE A 319 -5.07 14.74 -22.67
N GLY A 320 -4.60 13.99 -21.68
CA GLY A 320 -5.17 13.94 -20.35
C GLY A 320 -4.09 13.96 -19.27
N LEU A 321 -4.43 14.57 -18.14
CA LEU A 321 -3.65 14.52 -16.91
C LEU A 321 -4.61 14.11 -15.80
N ASN A 322 -4.32 12.99 -15.13
CA ASN A 322 -5.06 12.52 -13.97
C ASN A 322 -4.14 12.50 -12.75
N ILE A 323 -4.71 12.77 -11.57
CA ILE A 323 -4.02 12.65 -10.28
C ILE A 323 -4.82 11.64 -9.47
N ASN A 324 -4.20 10.51 -9.14
CA ASN A 324 -4.84 9.45 -8.37
C ASN A 324 -4.30 9.49 -6.93
N TRP A 325 -5.20 9.46 -5.94
CA TRP A 325 -4.87 9.35 -4.53
C TRP A 325 -5.44 8.03 -3.97
N LYS A 326 -4.56 7.17 -3.46
CA LYS A 326 -4.88 5.85 -2.89
C LYS A 326 -4.30 5.73 -1.47
N PRO A 327 -5.00 6.25 -0.43
CA PRO A 327 -4.48 6.31 0.94
C PRO A 327 -4.41 4.96 1.66
N ILE A 328 -5.14 3.95 1.18
CA ILE A 328 -5.19 2.62 1.80
C ILE A 328 -4.83 1.58 0.75
N ARG A 329 -3.79 0.79 1.01
CA ARG A 329 -3.40 -0.37 0.20
C ARG A 329 -3.35 -1.60 1.07
N GLN A 330 -4.35 -2.46 0.93
CA GLN A 330 -4.44 -3.74 1.63
C GLN A 330 -4.72 -4.84 0.62
N ARG A 331 -4.12 -6.01 0.86
CA ARG A 331 -4.25 -7.20 0.00
C ARG A 331 -5.70 -7.68 -0.16
N GLN A 332 -6.56 -7.40 0.83
CA GLN A 332 -7.97 -7.85 0.83
C GLN A 332 -8.97 -6.78 0.38
N GLU A 333 -8.58 -5.51 0.29
CA GLU A 333 -9.52 -4.41 -0.03
C GLU A 333 -9.26 -3.75 -1.38
N ASN A 334 -8.01 -3.68 -1.88
CA ASN A 334 -7.64 -2.82 -3.01
C ASN A 334 -6.55 -3.41 -3.94
N LEU A 335 -6.53 -4.72 -4.17
CA LEU A 335 -5.82 -5.30 -5.32
C LEU A 335 -6.78 -5.51 -6.48
#